data_AF-A0A951BI05-F1
#
_entry.id   AF-A0A951BI05-F1
#
_cell.length_a   1.000
_cell.length_b   1.000
_cell.length_c   1.000
_cell.angle_alpha   90.00
_cell.angle_beta   90.00
_cell.angle_gamma   90.00
#
_symmetry.space_group_name_H-M   'P 1'
#
loop_
_entity.id
_entity.type
_entity.pdbx_description
1 polymer ?
#
loop_
_entity_poly.entity_id
_entity_poly.type
_entity_poly.pdbx_seq_one_letter_code
_entity_poly.pdbx_strand_id
1 'polypeptide(L)'
;MILPREQAEEILALRDHGMTVRAIARKVGCAQNTVVGYINGRRTPGHRASRQHTLNDFADYCRQRLTDDPDLSTSALFCELTALGYAGSRPTFYRDLGRYHLLHLPSENAHLRESQQSPTMSTAIAAGPLRPLPVRVSPIAGEPLTSYLARVAASNHIKVDDMLTVLPEWICRRVAKHDDRSRRHEHPSATNSTLRQLALITGVTQAALTHALPALTTAFPGNQPMGPMRITTACRRCTAARGIHHPLPVHLPSHAQVCVRHGIWLSSSNRHQLDVNICPEIVTTQKRAWRLLRRFTPEQLMFARVTATQLIQADPPPSWHRRLQLLHAANPGITETITEQELTNAATYPDAIDLWRSPNHTRLIKIH
;
A
#
# COMPACT_ATOMS: atom_id res chain seq x y z
N MET A 1 -10.01 -15.45 -32.07
CA MET A 1 -9.83 -16.78 -32.67
C MET A 1 -8.35 -17.15 -32.60
N ILE A 2 -8.02 -18.37 -32.18
CA ILE A 2 -6.66 -18.92 -32.25
C ILE A 2 -6.62 -19.73 -33.54
N LEU A 3 -5.71 -19.39 -34.46
CA LEU A 3 -5.48 -20.21 -35.65
C LEU A 3 -4.43 -21.28 -35.31
N PRO A 4 -4.57 -22.52 -35.83
CA PRO A 4 -3.53 -23.53 -35.86
C PRO A 4 -2.20 -22.94 -36.35
N ARG A 5 -1.09 -23.48 -35.86
CA ARG A 5 0.27 -22.99 -36.18
C ARG A 5 0.49 -22.91 -37.70
N GLU A 6 0.10 -23.96 -38.41
CA GLU A 6 0.20 -24.10 -39.85
C GLU A 6 -0.53 -22.96 -40.60
N GLN A 7 -1.76 -22.64 -40.21
CA GLN A 7 -2.54 -21.55 -40.82
C GLN A 7 -1.94 -20.16 -40.54
N ALA A 8 -1.25 -19.98 -39.40
CA ALA A 8 -0.61 -18.72 -39.07
C ALA A 8 0.75 -18.55 -39.77
N GLU A 9 1.50 -19.63 -39.98
CA GLU A 9 2.70 -19.64 -40.83
C GLU A 9 2.32 -19.40 -42.31
N GLU A 10 1.20 -19.95 -42.77
CA GLU A 10 0.65 -19.67 -44.10
C GLU A 10 0.32 -18.17 -44.29
N ILE A 11 -0.28 -17.51 -43.30
CA ILE A 11 -0.56 -16.06 -43.36
C ILE A 11 0.71 -15.23 -43.58
N LEU A 12 1.80 -15.57 -42.89
CA LEU A 12 3.07 -14.86 -42.99
C LEU A 12 3.74 -15.13 -44.35
N ALA A 13 3.76 -16.39 -44.80
CA ALA A 13 4.29 -16.74 -46.11
C ALA A 13 3.54 -16.03 -47.24
N LEU A 14 2.21 -16.00 -47.20
CA LEU A 14 1.40 -15.31 -48.22
C LEU A 14 1.62 -13.79 -48.22
N ARG A 15 1.97 -13.21 -47.07
CA ARG A 15 2.32 -11.79 -46.97
C ARG A 15 3.68 -11.49 -47.59
N ASP A 16 4.68 -12.35 -47.36
CA ASP A 16 6.01 -12.23 -47.98
C ASP A 16 5.94 -12.37 -49.51
N HIS A 17 5.01 -13.18 -50.03
CA HIS A 17 4.72 -13.29 -51.46
C HIS A 17 3.88 -12.11 -52.02
N GLY A 18 3.71 -11.03 -51.26
CA GLY A 18 3.09 -9.78 -51.73
C GLY A 18 1.56 -9.78 -51.76
N MET A 19 0.86 -10.77 -51.19
CA MET A 19 -0.60 -10.77 -51.18
C MET A 19 -1.18 -9.69 -50.25
N THR A 20 -2.34 -9.15 -50.63
CA THR A 20 -3.07 -8.16 -49.82
C THR A 20 -3.78 -8.81 -48.64
N VAL A 21 -3.94 -8.07 -47.53
CA VAL A 21 -4.62 -8.54 -46.31
C VAL A 21 -6.01 -9.13 -46.60
N ARG A 22 -6.76 -8.51 -47.53
CA ARG A 22 -8.10 -8.97 -47.93
C ARG A 22 -8.06 -10.30 -48.71
N ALA A 23 -7.05 -10.49 -49.56
CA ALA A 23 -6.86 -11.74 -50.29
C ALA A 23 -6.43 -12.88 -49.36
N ILE A 24 -5.52 -12.60 -48.43
CA ILE A 24 -5.07 -13.55 -47.40
C ILE A 24 -6.25 -13.97 -46.50
N ALA A 25 -7.05 -13.00 -46.03
CA ALA A 25 -8.22 -13.26 -45.20
C ALA A 25 -9.25 -14.18 -45.88
N ARG A 26 -9.47 -13.98 -47.19
CA ARG A 26 -10.37 -14.82 -48.00
C ARG A 26 -9.80 -16.22 -48.21
N LYS A 27 -8.50 -16.33 -48.47
CA LYS A 27 -7.81 -17.61 -48.71
C LYS A 27 -7.74 -18.49 -47.46
N VAL A 28 -7.40 -17.90 -46.33
CA VAL A 28 -7.28 -18.61 -45.04
C VAL A 28 -8.63 -18.74 -44.31
N GLY A 29 -9.69 -18.09 -44.80
CA GLY A 29 -11.03 -18.15 -44.21
C GLY A 29 -11.14 -17.47 -42.85
N CYS A 30 -10.40 -16.38 -42.61
CA CYS A 30 -10.39 -15.67 -41.33
C CYS A 30 -10.69 -14.16 -41.49
N ALA A 31 -11.07 -13.50 -40.39
CA ALA A 31 -11.32 -12.06 -40.42
C ALA A 31 -10.05 -11.26 -40.78
N GLN A 32 -10.18 -10.18 -41.54
CA GLN A 32 -9.06 -9.32 -41.96
C GLN A 32 -8.24 -8.80 -40.75
N ASN A 33 -8.91 -8.47 -39.64
CA ASN A 33 -8.25 -8.05 -38.39
C ASN A 33 -7.35 -9.13 -37.78
N THR A 34 -7.64 -10.41 -38.05
CA THR A 34 -6.82 -11.55 -37.61
C THR A 34 -5.52 -11.59 -38.43
N VAL A 35 -5.62 -11.44 -39.75
CA VAL A 35 -4.47 -11.35 -40.67
C VAL A 35 -3.55 -10.19 -40.30
N VAL A 36 -4.11 -8.99 -40.10
CA VAL A 36 -3.35 -7.80 -39.64
C VAL A 36 -2.66 -8.07 -38.29
N GLY A 37 -3.31 -8.82 -37.40
CA GLY A 37 -2.76 -9.18 -36.10
C GLY A 37 -1.53 -10.08 -36.17
N TYR A 38 -1.50 -11.06 -37.08
CA TYR A 38 -0.33 -11.93 -37.29
C TYR A 38 0.80 -11.21 -38.03
N ILE A 39 0.48 -10.43 -39.08
CA ILE A 39 1.47 -9.65 -39.83
C ILE A 39 2.21 -8.65 -38.95
N ASN A 40 1.49 -7.96 -38.05
CA ASN A 40 2.09 -6.96 -37.16
C ASN A 40 2.73 -7.57 -35.90
N GLY A 41 2.88 -8.91 -35.81
CA GLY A 41 3.46 -9.59 -34.66
C GLY A 41 2.63 -9.50 -33.36
N ARG A 42 1.38 -9.01 -33.42
CA ARG A 42 0.47 -8.91 -32.26
C ARG A 42 -0.14 -10.26 -31.87
N ARG A 43 0.06 -11.29 -32.70
CA ARG A 43 -0.40 -12.68 -32.48
C ARG A 43 0.72 -13.63 -32.89
N THR A 44 1.03 -14.59 -32.01
CA THR A 44 2.01 -15.65 -32.30
C THR A 44 1.28 -16.95 -32.66
N PRO A 45 1.70 -17.69 -33.71
CA PRO A 45 1.13 -18.99 -34.07
C PRO A 45 0.98 -19.93 -32.86
N GLY A 46 -0.19 -20.57 -32.71
CA GLY A 46 -0.47 -21.50 -31.61
C GLY A 46 -0.56 -20.89 -30.20
N HIS A 47 -0.31 -19.59 -30.03
CA HIS A 47 -0.39 -18.91 -28.75
C HIS A 47 -1.58 -17.93 -28.73
N ARG A 48 -2.28 -17.86 -27.61
CA ARG A 48 -3.35 -16.88 -27.43
C ARG A 48 -2.73 -15.48 -27.47
N ALA A 49 -3.26 -14.60 -28.33
CA ALA A 49 -2.83 -13.20 -28.38
C ALA A 49 -2.82 -12.62 -26.95
N SER A 50 -1.67 -12.09 -26.52
CA SER A 50 -1.56 -11.40 -25.24
C SER A 50 -2.56 -10.24 -25.24
N ARG A 51 -3.59 -10.31 -24.40
CA ARG A 51 -4.61 -9.27 -24.31
C ARG A 51 -3.91 -8.05 -23.68
N GLN A 52 -3.91 -6.92 -24.38
CA GLN A 52 -3.13 -5.70 -24.09
C GLN A 52 -3.53 -4.95 -22.79
N HIS A 53 -4.10 -5.64 -21.80
CA HIS A 53 -4.31 -5.09 -20.45
C HIS A 53 -3.77 -6.11 -19.46
N THR A 54 -2.46 -6.30 -19.49
CA THR A 54 -1.76 -7.17 -18.57
C THR A 54 -1.59 -6.45 -17.24
N LEU A 55 -1.58 -7.19 -16.14
CA LEU A 55 -1.22 -6.67 -14.82
C LEU A 55 0.12 -5.91 -14.82
N ASN A 56 0.93 -6.06 -15.87
CA ASN A 56 2.16 -5.33 -16.15
C ASN A 56 2.06 -3.82 -15.92
N ASP A 57 1.02 -3.17 -16.44
CA ASP A 57 0.86 -1.71 -16.33
C ASP A 57 0.64 -1.27 -14.86
N PHE A 58 0.20 -2.21 -14.02
CA PHE A 58 -0.05 -2.03 -12.60
C PHE A 58 0.97 -2.75 -11.72
N ALA A 59 2.00 -3.38 -12.29
CA ALA A 59 2.89 -4.27 -11.55
C ALA A 59 3.65 -3.51 -10.46
N ASP A 60 4.17 -2.32 -10.77
CA ASP A 60 4.86 -1.47 -9.80
C ASP A 60 3.92 -0.94 -8.71
N TYR A 61 2.69 -0.59 -9.09
CA TYR A 61 1.67 -0.23 -8.11
C TYR A 61 1.37 -1.38 -7.15
N CYS A 62 1.23 -2.61 -7.68
CA CYS A 62 1.00 -3.79 -6.86
C CYS A 62 2.18 -4.07 -5.92
N ARG A 63 3.42 -4.00 -6.43
CA ARG A 63 4.64 -4.15 -5.60
C ARG A 63 4.64 -3.14 -4.47
N GLN A 64 4.50 -1.85 -4.80
CA GLN A 64 4.48 -0.79 -3.80
C GLN A 64 3.34 -1.00 -2.78
N ARG A 65 2.14 -1.40 -3.22
CA ARG A 65 1.01 -1.64 -2.31
C ARG A 65 1.25 -2.77 -1.34
N LEU A 66 1.87 -3.86 -1.79
CA LEU A 66 2.19 -5.02 -0.95
C LEU A 66 3.38 -4.74 -0.02
N THR A 67 4.33 -3.89 -0.43
CA THR A 67 5.37 -3.36 0.47
C THR A 67 4.76 -2.44 1.54
N ASP A 68 3.86 -1.55 1.12
CA ASP A 68 3.17 -0.60 2.00
C ASP A 68 2.24 -1.30 3.02
N ASP A 69 1.61 -2.40 2.63
CA ASP A 69 0.66 -3.16 3.46
C ASP A 69 0.80 -4.67 3.15
N PRO A 70 1.70 -5.39 3.86
CA PRO A 70 1.92 -6.82 3.64
C PRO A 70 0.69 -7.69 3.91
N ASP A 71 -0.24 -7.19 4.73
CA ASP A 71 -1.49 -7.88 5.08
C ASP A 71 -2.65 -7.49 4.16
N LEU A 72 -2.38 -6.73 3.10
CA LEU A 72 -3.37 -6.38 2.08
C LEU A 72 -3.90 -7.64 1.39
N SER A 73 -5.19 -7.90 1.56
CA SER A 73 -5.80 -9.04 0.87
C SER A 73 -5.80 -8.85 -0.64
N THR A 74 -5.57 -9.94 -1.38
CA THR A 74 -5.64 -9.97 -2.85
C THR A 74 -6.97 -9.46 -3.38
N SER A 75 -8.06 -9.75 -2.67
CA SER A 75 -9.39 -9.20 -2.95
C SER A 75 -9.43 -7.68 -2.86
N ALA A 76 -8.70 -7.10 -1.90
CA ALA A 76 -8.61 -5.67 -1.73
C ALA A 76 -7.79 -4.99 -2.80
N LEU A 77 -6.62 -5.55 -3.10
CA LEU A 77 -5.79 -5.10 -4.20
C LEU A 77 -6.57 -5.16 -5.53
N PHE A 78 -7.35 -6.20 -5.78
CA PHE A 78 -8.20 -6.29 -6.98
C PHE A 78 -9.25 -5.18 -7.07
N CYS A 79 -9.87 -4.80 -5.94
CA CYS A 79 -10.82 -3.68 -5.91
C CYS A 79 -10.10 -2.34 -6.20
N GLU A 80 -8.92 -2.12 -5.62
CA GLU A 80 -8.10 -0.93 -5.90
C GLU A 80 -7.76 -0.86 -7.39
N LEU A 81 -7.30 -1.97 -7.98
CA LEU A 81 -6.97 -2.02 -9.41
C LEU A 81 -8.19 -1.82 -10.31
N THR A 82 -9.33 -2.41 -9.97
CA THR A 82 -10.58 -2.20 -10.72
C THR A 82 -11.00 -0.73 -10.67
N ALA A 83 -10.83 -0.05 -9.53
CA ALA A 83 -11.09 1.38 -9.40
C ALA A 83 -10.11 2.25 -10.20
N LEU A 84 -8.89 1.75 -10.43
CA LEU A 84 -7.91 2.31 -11.37
C LEU A 84 -8.17 1.89 -12.83
N GLY A 85 -9.23 1.12 -13.08
CA GLY A 85 -9.71 0.64 -14.39
C GLY A 85 -8.94 -0.54 -14.99
N TYR A 86 -8.39 -1.41 -14.14
CA TYR A 86 -7.98 -2.75 -14.55
C TYR A 86 -9.18 -3.55 -15.09
N ALA A 87 -9.12 -3.94 -16.37
CA ALA A 87 -10.21 -4.62 -17.08
C ALA A 87 -10.13 -6.16 -17.04
N GLY A 88 -9.14 -6.74 -16.35
CA GLY A 88 -8.96 -8.19 -16.27
C GLY A 88 -9.95 -8.86 -15.30
N SER A 89 -10.34 -10.10 -15.59
CA SER A 89 -11.20 -10.86 -14.68
C SER A 89 -10.46 -11.26 -13.39
N ARG A 90 -11.21 -11.46 -12.31
CA ARG A 90 -10.66 -11.88 -11.01
C ARG A 90 -9.77 -13.14 -11.10
N PRO A 91 -10.13 -14.24 -11.79
CA PRO A 91 -9.24 -15.38 -11.98
C PRO A 91 -7.95 -15.06 -12.77
N THR A 92 -8.04 -14.13 -13.73
CA THR A 92 -6.87 -13.67 -14.50
C THR A 92 -5.91 -12.91 -13.60
N PHE A 93 -6.43 -12.03 -12.75
CA PHE A 93 -5.65 -11.30 -11.76
C PHE A 93 -4.89 -12.23 -10.81
N TYR A 94 -5.55 -13.23 -10.23
CA TYR A 94 -4.88 -14.19 -9.34
C TYR A 94 -3.76 -14.97 -10.03
N ARG A 95 -3.99 -15.42 -11.27
CA ARG A 95 -2.96 -16.09 -12.07
C ARG A 95 -1.78 -15.16 -12.35
N ASP A 96 -2.04 -13.92 -12.71
CA ASP A 96 -1.01 -12.95 -13.04
C ASP A 96 -0.19 -12.57 -11.78
N LEU A 97 -0.82 -12.43 -10.60
CA LEU A 97 -0.09 -12.23 -9.33
C LEU A 97 0.96 -13.31 -9.08
N GLY A 98 0.61 -14.58 -9.32
CA GLY A 98 1.56 -15.70 -9.23
C GLY A 98 2.69 -15.60 -10.24
N ARG A 99 2.37 -15.23 -11.48
CA ARG A 99 3.36 -15.05 -12.57
C ARG A 99 4.35 -13.92 -12.28
N TYR A 100 3.92 -12.84 -11.64
CA TYR A 100 4.78 -11.71 -11.25
C TYR A 100 5.45 -11.91 -9.87
N HIS A 101 5.32 -13.09 -9.26
CA HIS A 101 5.85 -13.43 -7.92
C HIS A 101 5.41 -12.47 -6.81
N LEU A 102 4.24 -11.83 -6.96
CA LEU A 102 3.74 -10.83 -6.01
C LEU A 102 3.11 -11.44 -4.75
N LEU A 103 2.85 -12.74 -4.73
CA LEU A 103 2.25 -13.44 -3.58
C LEU A 103 3.26 -13.81 -2.47
N HIS A 104 4.56 -13.64 -2.72
CA HIS A 104 5.65 -14.06 -1.83
C HIS A 104 6.67 -12.96 -1.54
N LEU A 105 6.24 -11.68 -1.56
CA LEU A 105 7.13 -10.62 -1.09
C LEU A 105 7.45 -10.89 0.39
N PRO A 106 8.74 -11.11 0.77
CA PRO A 106 9.09 -11.22 2.17
C PRO A 106 8.66 -9.91 2.82
N SER A 107 7.82 -10.00 3.85
CA SER A 107 7.46 -8.83 4.63
C SER A 107 8.76 -8.25 5.17
N GLU A 108 9.26 -7.15 4.60
CA GLU A 108 10.41 -6.44 5.17
C GLU A 108 10.09 -5.98 6.60
N ASN A 109 8.80 -5.93 6.96
CA ASN A 109 8.25 -5.72 8.29
C ASN A 109 8.10 -7.02 9.12
N ALA A 110 8.61 -8.16 8.68
CA ALA A 110 8.59 -9.41 9.46
C ALA A 110 9.27 -9.26 10.81
N HIS A 111 10.31 -8.42 10.92
CA HIS A 111 10.96 -8.12 12.19
C HIS A 111 10.07 -7.34 13.18
N LEU A 112 9.03 -6.62 12.73
CA LEU A 112 7.97 -6.09 13.62
C LEU A 112 7.07 -7.21 14.14
N ARG A 113 6.91 -8.29 13.36
CA ARG A 113 6.17 -9.50 13.75
C ARG A 113 6.98 -10.35 14.73
N GLU A 114 8.29 -10.41 14.56
CA GLU A 114 9.19 -11.33 15.28
C GLU A 114 9.45 -10.93 16.75
N SER A 115 9.27 -9.65 17.09
CA SER A 115 9.19 -9.20 18.48
C SER A 115 7.88 -9.56 19.21
N GLN A 116 6.93 -10.23 18.53
CA GLN A 116 5.64 -10.64 19.09
C GLN A 116 5.53 -12.18 19.07
N GLN A 117 6.15 -12.84 20.05
CA GLN A 117 5.91 -14.27 20.30
C GLN A 117 4.43 -14.46 20.63
N SER A 118 3.75 -15.33 19.86
CA SER A 118 2.35 -15.69 20.04
C SER A 118 2.11 -16.32 21.42
N PRO A 119 1.24 -15.75 22.28
CA PRO A 119 0.87 -16.42 23.52
C PRO A 119 -0.11 -17.55 23.24
N THR A 120 0.16 -18.71 23.82
CA THR A 120 -0.80 -19.80 23.96
C THR A 120 -1.94 -19.35 24.86
N MET A 121 -3.15 -19.24 24.30
CA MET A 121 -4.35 -18.84 25.05
C MET A 121 -4.61 -19.79 26.22
N SER A 122 -4.72 -19.24 27.43
CA SER A 122 -5.22 -19.94 28.62
C SER A 122 -6.50 -19.26 29.11
N THR A 123 -7.34 -20.08 29.72
CA THR A 123 -8.78 -19.93 29.98
C THR A 123 -9.16 -18.70 30.81
N ALA A 124 -10.29 -18.09 30.48
CA ALA A 124 -10.85 -16.90 31.12
C ALA A 124 -11.13 -17.09 32.61
N ILE A 125 -10.62 -16.17 33.45
CA ILE A 125 -10.92 -16.07 34.88
C ILE A 125 -12.18 -15.21 35.05
N ALA A 126 -13.10 -15.64 35.92
CA ALA A 126 -14.36 -14.96 36.22
C ALA A 126 -14.14 -13.50 36.68
N ALA A 127 -14.79 -12.55 35.99
CA ALA A 127 -14.57 -11.12 36.14
C ALA A 127 -15.18 -10.56 37.43
N GLY A 128 -14.32 -10.05 38.33
CA GLY A 128 -14.69 -9.03 39.29
C GLY A 128 -15.03 -7.69 38.60
N PRO A 129 -15.45 -6.65 39.34
CA PRO A 129 -15.74 -5.34 38.76
C PRO A 129 -14.49 -4.78 38.07
N LEU A 130 -14.59 -4.57 36.75
CA LEU A 130 -13.51 -3.99 35.94
C LEU A 130 -13.16 -2.59 36.47
N ARG A 131 -11.95 -2.43 36.99
CA ARG A 131 -11.40 -1.14 37.37
C ARG A 131 -10.48 -0.61 36.26
N PRO A 132 -10.44 0.71 36.03
CA PRO A 132 -9.50 1.29 35.10
C PRO A 132 -8.07 1.06 35.57
N LEU A 133 -7.17 0.87 34.62
CA LEU A 133 -5.73 0.82 34.89
C LEU A 133 -5.24 2.14 35.51
N PRO A 134 -4.26 2.11 36.43
CA PRO A 134 -3.77 3.30 37.13
C PRO A 134 -3.22 4.37 36.20
N VAL A 135 -2.47 3.97 35.16
CA VAL A 135 -1.82 4.86 34.21
C VAL A 135 -2.58 4.86 32.89
N ARG A 136 -3.11 6.02 32.53
CA ARG A 136 -3.79 6.23 31.25
C ARG A 136 -2.78 6.54 30.16
N VAL A 137 -2.88 5.82 29.04
CA VAL A 137 -2.04 6.06 27.85
C VAL A 137 -2.94 6.56 26.74
N SER A 138 -2.61 7.72 26.16
CA SER A 138 -3.37 8.25 25.03
C SER A 138 -3.01 7.49 23.73
N PRO A 139 -4.01 7.03 22.96
CA PRO A 139 -3.76 6.41 21.66
C PRO A 139 -3.26 7.45 20.65
N ILE A 140 -2.42 7.01 19.72
CA ILE A 140 -1.93 7.85 18.61
C ILE A 140 -2.77 7.58 17.36
N ALA A 141 -3.09 8.62 16.60
CA ALA A 141 -3.85 8.47 15.37
C ALA A 141 -3.14 7.55 14.37
N GLY A 142 -3.84 6.52 13.90
CA GLY A 142 -3.32 5.49 13.02
C GLY A 142 -2.61 4.34 13.74
N GLU A 143 -2.46 4.37 15.06
CA GLU A 143 -1.72 3.36 15.81
C GLU A 143 -2.38 1.97 15.73
N PRO A 144 -1.62 0.90 15.41
CA PRO A 144 -2.06 -0.48 15.50
C PRO A 144 -2.61 -0.82 16.89
N LEU A 145 -3.65 -1.65 16.97
CA LEU A 145 -4.24 -2.06 18.24
C LEU A 145 -3.20 -2.77 19.12
N THR A 146 -2.36 -3.59 18.50
CA THR A 146 -1.25 -4.31 19.16
C THR A 146 -0.24 -3.35 19.80
N SER A 147 0.20 -2.31 19.07
CA SER A 147 1.10 -1.27 19.57
C SER A 147 0.51 -0.50 20.74
N TYR A 148 -0.76 -0.09 20.62
CA TYR A 148 -1.45 0.64 21.69
C TYR A 148 -1.55 -0.19 22.97
N LEU A 149 -1.97 -1.45 22.86
CA LEU A 149 -2.07 -2.37 23.99
C LEU A 149 -0.70 -2.65 24.62
N ALA A 150 0.36 -2.82 23.82
CA ALA A 150 1.72 -2.97 24.33
C ALA A 150 2.17 -1.76 25.17
N ARG A 151 1.87 -0.54 24.72
CA ARG A 151 2.18 0.69 25.46
C ARG A 151 1.37 0.84 26.74
N VAL A 152 0.07 0.51 26.70
CA VAL A 152 -0.80 0.48 27.89
C VAL A 152 -0.24 -0.50 28.92
N ALA A 153 0.11 -1.71 28.49
CA ALA A 153 0.65 -2.76 29.35
C ALA A 153 1.99 -2.34 29.98
N ALA A 154 2.92 -1.86 29.16
CA ALA A 154 4.22 -1.37 29.61
C ALA A 154 4.11 -0.22 30.63
N SER A 155 3.22 0.74 30.41
CA SER A 155 3.01 1.88 31.30
C SER A 155 2.34 1.51 32.62
N ASN A 156 1.68 0.35 32.68
CA ASN A 156 1.04 -0.18 33.88
C ASN A 156 1.82 -1.37 34.49
N HIS A 157 3.02 -1.66 33.97
CA HIS A 157 3.88 -2.77 34.42
C HIS A 157 3.19 -4.15 34.41
N ILE A 158 2.31 -4.39 33.43
CA ILE A 158 1.65 -5.68 33.21
C ILE A 158 2.12 -6.28 31.88
N LYS A 159 2.02 -7.60 31.73
CA LYS A 159 2.26 -8.23 30.43
C LYS A 159 1.05 -8.03 29.52
N VAL A 160 1.29 -7.97 28.22
CA VAL A 160 0.21 -7.89 27.23
C VAL A 160 -0.69 -9.12 27.34
N ASP A 161 -0.12 -10.30 27.54
CA ASP A 161 -0.87 -11.56 27.67
C ASP A 161 -1.84 -11.52 28.85
N ASP A 162 -1.38 -11.05 30.02
CA ASP A 162 -2.23 -10.89 31.20
C ASP A 162 -3.40 -9.93 30.92
N MET A 163 -3.14 -8.84 30.19
CA MET A 163 -4.18 -7.90 29.79
C MET A 163 -5.15 -8.52 28.78
N LEU A 164 -4.68 -9.37 27.86
CA LEU A 164 -5.54 -10.08 26.90
C LEU A 164 -6.49 -11.06 27.59
N THR A 165 -6.13 -11.62 28.76
CA THR A 165 -7.02 -12.53 29.50
C THR A 165 -8.32 -11.88 29.98
N VAL A 166 -8.31 -10.55 30.20
CA VAL A 166 -9.47 -9.78 30.70
C VAL A 166 -10.16 -8.97 29.60
N LEU A 167 -9.58 -8.93 28.39
CA LEU A 167 -10.13 -8.20 27.26
C LEU A 167 -11.17 -9.05 26.49
N PRO A 168 -12.14 -8.39 25.84
CA PRO A 168 -13.08 -9.06 24.95
C PRO A 168 -12.39 -9.96 23.92
N GLU A 169 -12.93 -11.16 23.72
CA GLU A 169 -12.45 -12.16 22.75
C GLU A 169 -12.26 -11.58 21.32
N TRP A 170 -13.05 -10.59 20.93
CA TRP A 170 -12.88 -9.90 19.64
C TRP A 170 -11.52 -9.18 19.54
N ILE A 171 -11.09 -8.52 20.62
CA ILE A 171 -9.79 -7.83 20.68
C ILE A 171 -8.66 -8.84 20.62
N CYS A 172 -8.77 -9.93 21.38
CA CYS A 172 -7.77 -11.00 21.40
C CYS A 172 -7.55 -11.60 20.01
N ARG A 173 -8.64 -11.91 19.29
CA ARG A 173 -8.56 -12.42 17.91
C ARG A 173 -7.95 -11.44 16.92
N ARG A 174 -8.21 -10.14 17.07
CA ARG A 174 -7.62 -9.09 16.23
C ARG A 174 -6.13 -8.95 16.45
N VAL A 175 -5.71 -8.94 17.72
CA VAL A 175 -4.29 -8.89 18.12
C VAL A 175 -3.55 -10.12 17.60
N ALA A 176 -4.09 -11.32 17.80
CA ALA A 176 -3.46 -12.57 17.38
C ALA A 176 -3.28 -12.70 15.86
N LYS A 177 -4.13 -12.05 15.07
CA LYS A 177 -4.05 -12.05 13.61
C LYS A 177 -3.26 -10.85 13.04
N HIS A 178 -2.79 -9.95 13.90
CA HIS A 178 -2.28 -8.62 13.52
C HIS A 178 -3.23 -7.89 12.56
N ASP A 179 -4.52 -8.13 12.74
CA ASP A 179 -5.54 -7.76 11.77
C ASP A 179 -6.18 -6.42 12.15
N ASP A 180 -5.47 -5.31 11.93
CA ASP A 180 -6.02 -3.99 12.23
C ASP A 180 -6.87 -3.40 11.09
N ARG A 181 -6.86 -4.02 9.91
CA ARG A 181 -7.50 -3.47 8.70
C ARG A 181 -8.12 -4.50 7.74
N SER A 182 -7.99 -5.80 7.95
CA SER A 182 -8.60 -6.80 7.06
C SER A 182 -10.11 -6.68 7.08
N ARG A 183 -10.68 -6.89 5.89
CA ARG A 183 -12.04 -6.49 5.53
C ARG A 183 -13.08 -7.14 6.44
N ARG A 184 -14.12 -6.35 6.75
CA ARG A 184 -15.35 -6.68 7.50
C ARG A 184 -16.07 -7.98 7.10
N HIS A 185 -15.76 -8.54 5.94
CA HIS A 185 -16.46 -9.71 5.41
C HIS A 185 -15.92 -11.04 5.94
N GLU A 186 -14.70 -11.05 6.48
CA GLU A 186 -14.06 -12.26 7.03
C GLU A 186 -14.13 -12.32 8.56
N HIS A 187 -14.53 -11.21 9.21
CA HIS A 187 -14.53 -11.07 10.66
C HIS A 187 -15.77 -10.35 11.18
N PRO A 188 -16.39 -10.82 12.30
CA PRO A 188 -17.51 -10.14 12.92
C PRO A 188 -17.13 -8.71 13.35
N SER A 189 -18.04 -7.76 13.16
CA SER A 189 -17.87 -6.37 13.61
C SER A 189 -17.73 -6.31 15.13
N ALA A 190 -16.95 -5.35 15.62
CA ALA A 190 -16.87 -5.07 17.06
C ALA A 190 -18.26 -4.66 17.57
N THR A 191 -18.64 -5.13 18.75
CA THR A 191 -19.85 -4.67 19.42
C THR A 191 -19.57 -3.39 20.20
N ASN A 192 -20.61 -2.58 20.44
CA ASN A 192 -20.51 -1.42 21.33
C ASN A 192 -20.05 -1.81 22.75
N SER A 193 -20.36 -3.04 23.20
CA SER A 193 -19.89 -3.56 24.48
C SER A 193 -18.38 -3.80 24.51
N THR A 194 -17.77 -4.30 23.42
CA THR A 194 -16.31 -4.44 23.28
C THR A 194 -15.60 -3.10 23.43
N LEU A 195 -16.07 -2.07 22.73
CA LEU A 195 -15.51 -0.72 22.86
C LEU A 195 -15.64 -0.16 24.27
N ARG A 196 -16.82 -0.34 24.89
CA ARG A 196 -17.08 0.15 26.24
C ARG A 196 -16.13 -0.51 27.25
N GLN A 197 -15.89 -1.81 27.14
CA GLN A 197 -14.97 -2.52 28.04
C GLN A 197 -13.51 -2.05 27.86
N LEU A 198 -13.04 -1.89 26.61
CA LEU A 198 -11.70 -1.37 26.35
C LEU A 198 -11.54 0.07 26.89
N ALA A 199 -12.55 0.92 26.68
CA ALA A 199 -12.58 2.28 27.20
C ALA A 199 -12.51 2.32 28.74
N LEU A 200 -13.23 1.41 29.41
CA LEU A 200 -13.21 1.29 30.86
C LEU A 200 -11.84 0.84 31.39
N ILE A 201 -11.25 -0.20 30.80
CA ILE A 201 -9.95 -0.75 31.24
C ILE A 201 -8.83 0.27 31.03
N THR A 202 -8.79 0.92 29.88
CA THR A 202 -7.72 1.87 29.53
C THR A 202 -7.92 3.28 30.08
N GLY A 203 -9.13 3.60 30.55
CA GLY A 203 -9.49 4.95 31.00
C GLY A 203 -9.58 5.99 29.87
N VAL A 204 -9.68 5.54 28.61
CA VAL A 204 -9.78 6.38 27.40
C VAL A 204 -11.20 6.35 26.86
N THR A 205 -11.67 7.46 26.28
CA THR A 205 -13.03 7.54 25.74
C THR A 205 -13.20 6.64 24.50
N GLN A 206 -14.40 6.11 24.29
CA GLN A 206 -14.72 5.31 23.09
C GLN A 206 -14.44 6.11 21.81
N ALA A 207 -14.79 7.40 21.78
CA ALA A 207 -14.55 8.26 20.63
C ALA A 207 -13.05 8.41 20.31
N ALA A 208 -12.19 8.58 21.33
CA ALA A 208 -10.75 8.68 21.12
C ALA A 208 -10.17 7.34 20.60
N LEU A 209 -10.63 6.21 21.13
CA LEU A 209 -10.21 4.89 20.65
C LEU A 209 -10.65 4.64 19.20
N THR A 210 -11.91 4.92 18.86
CA THR A 210 -12.45 4.73 17.50
C THR A 210 -11.79 5.66 16.49
N HIS A 211 -11.42 6.88 16.88
CA HIS A 211 -10.77 7.84 15.98
C HIS A 211 -9.28 7.51 15.77
N ALA A 212 -8.61 7.00 16.81
CA ALA A 212 -7.19 6.76 16.75
C ALA A 212 -6.81 5.38 16.19
N LEU A 213 -7.55 4.32 16.55
CA LEU A 213 -7.16 2.94 16.28
C LEU A 213 -7.88 2.37 15.04
N PRO A 214 -7.16 2.04 13.95
CA PRO A 214 -7.76 1.57 12.70
C PRO A 214 -8.63 0.32 12.83
N ALA A 215 -8.25 -0.61 13.72
CA ALA A 215 -9.02 -1.81 14.02
C ALA A 215 -10.44 -1.50 14.49
N LEU A 216 -10.59 -0.40 15.24
CA LEU A 216 -11.86 0.05 15.79
C LEU A 216 -12.57 0.97 14.80
N THR A 217 -11.85 1.82 14.06
CA THR A 217 -12.44 2.68 13.03
C THR A 217 -13.16 1.86 11.96
N THR A 218 -12.53 0.78 11.50
CA THR A 218 -13.07 -0.07 10.42
C THR A 218 -14.16 -1.02 10.89
N ALA A 219 -14.38 -1.19 12.20
CA ALA A 219 -15.38 -2.10 12.76
C ALA A 219 -16.83 -1.54 12.75
N PHE A 220 -17.02 -0.23 12.52
CA PHE A 220 -18.35 0.41 12.57
C PHE A 220 -18.91 0.80 11.18
N PRO A 221 -20.20 0.56 10.89
CA PRO A 221 -20.86 0.98 9.64
C PRO A 221 -20.69 2.49 9.38
N GLY A 222 -20.46 2.90 8.13
CA GLY A 222 -20.28 4.31 7.74
C GLY A 222 -18.83 4.81 7.69
N ASN A 223 -17.89 4.21 8.43
CA ASN A 223 -16.47 4.54 8.35
C ASN A 223 -15.76 3.71 7.26
N GLN A 224 -15.98 4.03 5.99
CA GLN A 224 -15.20 3.41 4.92
C GLN A 224 -13.72 3.84 5.02
N PRO A 225 -12.77 2.91 4.78
CA PRO A 225 -11.36 3.27 4.78
C PRO A 225 -11.10 4.36 3.74
N MET A 226 -10.42 5.43 4.17
CA MET A 226 -9.99 6.54 3.32
C MET A 226 -8.88 6.08 2.35
N GLY A 227 -9.25 5.33 1.31
CA GLY A 227 -8.32 4.88 0.26
C GLY A 227 -7.22 3.91 0.74
N PRO A 228 -6.15 3.73 -0.06
CA PRO A 228 -5.03 2.86 0.27
C PRO A 228 -4.25 3.47 1.42
N MET A 229 -3.95 2.61 2.40
CA MET A 229 -3.16 2.95 3.57
C MET A 229 -1.87 2.12 3.53
N ARG A 230 -0.86 2.64 4.22
CA ARG A 230 0.42 1.98 4.42
C ARG A 230 0.76 1.93 5.91
N ILE A 231 1.42 0.86 6.33
CA ILE A 231 2.06 0.80 7.64
C ILE A 231 3.45 1.44 7.56
N THR A 232 3.74 2.34 8.49
CA THR A 232 5.01 3.08 8.55
C THR A 232 5.28 3.47 10.00
N THR A 233 6.45 4.03 10.29
CA THR A 233 6.74 4.60 11.61
C THR A 233 6.25 6.06 11.69
N ALA A 234 5.56 6.41 12.77
CA ALA A 234 5.10 7.76 13.04
C ALA A 234 6.27 8.74 13.14
N CYS A 235 6.05 10.00 12.77
CA CYS A 235 7.10 11.02 12.84
C CYS A 235 7.73 11.08 14.24
N ARG A 236 9.05 10.82 14.34
CA ARG A 236 9.81 10.75 15.59
C ARG A 236 9.69 12.02 16.43
N ARG A 237 9.55 13.18 15.77
CA ARG A 237 9.35 14.47 16.46
C ARG A 237 7.92 14.63 16.98
N CYS A 238 6.92 14.11 16.26
CA CYS A 238 5.53 14.09 16.75
C CYS A 238 5.34 13.17 17.96
N THR A 239 6.03 12.02 17.97
CA THR A 239 5.95 11.03 19.05
C THR A 239 6.79 11.46 20.25
N ALA A 240 7.98 12.03 20.04
CA ALA A 240 8.81 12.58 21.11
C ALA A 240 8.10 13.70 21.88
N ALA A 241 7.34 14.57 21.18
CA ALA A 241 6.50 15.58 21.82
C ALA A 241 5.38 15.01 22.72
N ARG A 242 5.13 13.69 22.64
CA ARG A 242 4.20 12.95 23.49
C ARG A 242 4.91 11.96 24.44
N GLY A 243 6.24 12.09 24.60
CA GLY A 243 7.04 11.22 25.47
C GLY A 243 7.37 9.84 24.89
N ILE A 244 7.16 9.62 23.59
CA ILE A 244 7.41 8.34 22.92
C ILE A 244 8.66 8.46 22.06
N HIS A 245 9.75 7.82 22.51
CA HIS A 245 11.08 7.91 21.89
C HIS A 245 11.45 6.71 21.02
N HIS A 246 10.70 5.60 21.13
CA HIS A 246 10.89 4.44 20.27
C HIS A 246 10.09 4.59 18.96
N PRO A 247 10.47 3.88 17.88
CA PRO A 247 9.65 3.76 16.68
C PRO A 247 8.23 3.32 17.05
N LEU A 248 7.24 4.03 16.52
CA LEU A 248 5.82 3.74 16.75
C LEU A 248 5.17 3.44 15.40
N PRO A 249 4.72 2.20 15.14
CA PRO A 249 4.03 1.88 13.90
C PRO A 249 2.69 2.63 13.84
N VAL A 250 2.33 3.12 12.66
CA VAL A 250 1.05 3.79 12.36
C VAL A 250 0.62 3.47 10.94
N HIS A 251 -0.69 3.33 10.76
CA HIS A 251 -1.33 3.36 9.46
C HIS A 251 -1.55 4.79 9.02
N LEU A 252 -0.91 5.18 7.92
CA LEU A 252 -1.11 6.47 7.27
C LEU A 252 -1.65 6.27 5.85
N PRO A 253 -2.36 7.26 5.29
CA PRO A 253 -2.72 7.22 3.88
C PRO A 253 -1.49 7.06 3.00
N SER A 254 -1.54 6.22 1.97
CA SER A 254 -0.37 5.94 1.12
C SER A 254 0.15 7.16 0.35
N HIS A 255 -0.65 8.23 0.25
CA HIS A 255 -0.21 9.51 -0.32
C HIS A 255 0.51 10.42 0.68
N ALA A 256 0.50 10.11 1.98
CA ALA A 256 1.17 10.86 3.04
C ALA A 256 2.60 10.32 3.23
N GLN A 257 3.55 10.94 2.55
CA GLN A 257 4.97 10.58 2.55
C GLN A 257 5.81 11.47 3.46
N VAL A 258 5.35 12.68 3.77
CA VAL A 258 6.10 13.68 4.55
C VAL A 258 5.27 14.18 5.73
N CYS A 259 5.89 14.24 6.91
CA CYS A 259 5.36 15.01 8.03
C CYS A 259 5.55 16.51 7.78
N VAL A 260 4.52 17.19 7.29
CA VAL A 260 4.60 18.61 6.95
C VAL A 260 4.88 19.54 8.14
N ARG A 261 4.62 19.08 9.37
CA ARG A 261 4.87 19.84 10.60
C ARG A 261 6.37 19.89 10.94
N HIS A 262 7.08 18.80 10.68
CA HIS A 262 8.46 18.63 11.13
C HIS A 262 9.46 18.49 9.97
N GLY A 263 9.00 18.42 8.73
CA GLY A 263 9.84 18.23 7.55
C GLY A 263 10.57 16.89 7.58
N ILE A 264 9.85 15.81 7.92
CA ILE A 264 10.43 14.47 8.02
C ILE A 264 9.82 13.57 6.94
N TRP A 265 10.67 12.88 6.18
CA TRP A 265 10.26 11.80 5.29
C TRP A 265 9.88 10.56 6.11
N LEU A 266 8.67 10.06 5.87
CA LEU A 266 8.09 8.93 6.58
C LEU A 266 8.39 7.65 5.78
N SER A 267 9.59 7.11 5.99
CA SER A 267 10.07 5.87 5.38
C SER A 267 9.14 4.69 5.68
N SER A 268 9.03 3.72 4.76
CA SER A 268 8.44 2.40 5.06
C SER A 268 9.33 1.57 5.99
N SER A 269 10.63 1.86 6.07
CA SER A 269 11.57 1.21 6.97
C SER A 269 11.62 1.87 8.36
N ASN A 270 11.57 1.06 9.42
CA ASN A 270 11.46 1.53 10.81
C ASN A 270 12.74 2.17 11.38
N ARG A 271 13.84 2.17 10.63
CA ARG A 271 15.17 2.45 11.17
C ARG A 271 15.60 3.91 11.02
N HIS A 272 15.28 4.56 9.89
CA HIS A 272 15.81 5.90 9.61
C HIS A 272 14.77 6.82 8.95
N GLN A 273 14.25 7.77 9.73
CA GLN A 273 13.48 8.89 9.22
C GLN A 273 14.39 10.03 8.77
N LEU A 274 14.22 10.49 7.54
CA LEU A 274 15.07 11.51 6.91
C LEU A 274 14.54 12.91 7.23
N ASP A 275 15.43 13.82 7.60
CA ASP A 275 15.12 15.25 7.61
C ASP A 275 15.19 15.78 6.17
N VAL A 276 14.07 16.37 5.71
CA VAL A 276 13.93 16.93 4.37
C VAL A 276 13.78 18.45 4.38
N ASN A 277 13.98 19.12 5.53
CA ASN A 277 13.88 20.58 5.61
C ASN A 277 14.93 21.28 4.75
N ILE A 278 16.07 20.63 4.48
CA ILE A 278 17.10 21.13 3.54
C ILE A 278 16.55 21.30 2.11
N CYS A 279 15.53 20.52 1.74
CA CYS A 279 14.84 20.55 0.46
C CYS A 279 13.35 20.90 0.69
N PRO A 280 13.00 22.17 0.99
CA PRO A 280 11.64 22.57 1.39
C PRO A 280 10.60 22.28 0.31
N GLU A 281 11.01 22.18 -0.96
CA GLU A 281 10.18 21.72 -2.07
C GLU A 281 9.53 20.34 -1.83
N ILE A 282 10.17 19.43 -1.08
CA ILE A 282 9.59 18.13 -0.73
C ILE A 282 8.35 18.32 0.17
N VAL A 283 8.45 19.20 1.17
CA VAL A 283 7.35 19.52 2.09
C VAL A 283 6.22 20.26 1.37
N THR A 284 6.54 21.21 0.49
CA THR A 284 5.52 21.92 -0.29
C THR A 284 4.83 21.00 -1.30
N THR A 285 5.54 20.00 -1.83
CA THR A 285 4.97 18.92 -2.66
C THR A 285 3.94 18.11 -1.88
N GLN A 286 4.22 17.72 -0.64
CA GLN A 286 3.21 17.00 0.16
C GLN A 286 1.93 17.81 0.36
N LYS A 287 2.05 19.12 0.62
CA LYS A 287 0.89 20.02 0.70
C LYS A 287 0.15 20.15 -0.64
N ARG A 288 0.87 20.07 -1.77
CA ARG A 288 0.28 20.02 -3.12
C ARG A 288 -0.47 18.71 -3.35
N ALA A 289 0.13 17.58 -3.01
CA ALA A 289 -0.49 16.26 -3.12
C ALA A 289 -1.84 16.20 -2.39
N TRP A 290 -1.94 16.77 -1.19
CA TRP A 290 -3.24 16.86 -0.48
C TRP A 290 -4.28 17.72 -1.21
N ARG A 291 -3.87 18.77 -1.93
CA ARG A 291 -4.80 19.56 -2.75
C ARG A 291 -5.29 18.77 -3.97
N LEU A 292 -4.46 17.89 -4.53
CA LEU A 292 -4.84 17.03 -5.65
C LEU A 292 -5.94 16.03 -5.26
N LEU A 293 -6.05 15.65 -3.98
CA LEU A 293 -7.13 14.78 -3.49
C LEU A 293 -8.53 15.40 -3.60
N ARG A 294 -8.65 16.70 -3.90
CA ARG A 294 -9.94 17.34 -4.23
C ARG A 294 -10.43 16.96 -5.63
N ARG A 295 -9.56 16.44 -6.49
CA ARG A 295 -9.84 16.14 -7.90
C ARG A 295 -9.57 14.67 -8.25
N PHE A 296 -8.68 14.01 -7.52
CA PHE A 296 -8.22 12.66 -7.80
C PHE A 296 -8.39 11.77 -6.58
N THR A 297 -8.64 10.49 -6.80
CA THR A 297 -8.71 9.53 -5.70
C THR A 297 -7.30 9.26 -5.13
N PRO A 298 -7.20 8.82 -3.86
CA PRO A 298 -5.93 8.39 -3.29
C PRO A 298 -5.21 7.30 -4.11
N GLU A 299 -5.94 6.34 -4.68
CA GLU A 299 -5.41 5.28 -5.55
C GLU A 299 -4.81 5.88 -6.81
N GLN A 300 -5.52 6.80 -7.47
CA GLN A 300 -5.04 7.47 -8.69
C GLN A 300 -3.76 8.25 -8.43
N LEU A 301 -3.71 8.99 -7.32
CA LEU A 301 -2.53 9.76 -6.93
C LEU A 301 -1.33 8.87 -6.59
N MET A 302 -1.58 7.72 -5.96
CA MET A 302 -0.53 6.75 -5.66
C MET A 302 -0.02 6.07 -6.93
N PHE A 303 -0.91 5.59 -7.79
CA PHE A 303 -0.58 5.00 -9.09
C PHE A 303 0.27 5.96 -9.92
N ALA A 304 -0.22 7.19 -10.07
CA ALA A 304 0.48 8.29 -10.72
C ALA A 304 1.91 8.48 -10.22
N ARG A 305 2.07 8.58 -8.89
CA ARG A 305 3.37 8.77 -8.25
C ARG A 305 4.30 7.59 -8.55
N VAL A 306 3.84 6.35 -8.36
CA VAL A 306 4.66 5.15 -8.56
C VAL A 306 5.13 5.06 -10.02
N THR A 307 4.23 5.27 -10.98
CA THR A 307 4.58 5.30 -12.41
C THR A 307 5.59 6.41 -12.72
N ALA A 308 5.37 7.62 -12.19
CA ALA A 308 6.27 8.74 -12.43
C ALA A 308 7.65 8.51 -11.80
N THR A 309 7.71 7.92 -10.60
CA THR A 309 8.98 7.56 -9.94
C THR A 309 9.82 6.63 -10.81
N GLN A 310 9.21 5.61 -11.43
CA GLN A 310 9.92 4.69 -12.33
C GLN A 310 10.49 5.41 -13.56
N LEU A 311 9.70 6.28 -14.18
CA LEU A 311 10.16 7.07 -15.34
C LEU A 311 11.32 8.00 -14.98
N ILE A 312 11.23 8.66 -13.82
CA ILE A 312 12.27 9.58 -13.34
C ILE A 312 13.53 8.84 -12.91
N GLN A 313 13.41 7.64 -12.33
CA GLN A 313 14.58 6.83 -11.99
C GLN A 313 15.33 6.34 -13.25
N ALA A 314 14.62 6.13 -14.36
CA ALA A 314 15.24 5.77 -15.63
C ALA A 314 15.98 6.95 -16.30
N ASP A 315 15.45 8.18 -16.17
CA ASP A 315 16.06 9.40 -16.70
C ASP A 315 15.92 10.56 -15.69
N PRO A 316 16.82 10.65 -14.70
CA PRO A 316 16.69 11.59 -13.59
C PRO A 316 17.01 13.04 -14.01
N PRO A 317 16.12 14.01 -13.70
CA PRO A 317 16.37 15.40 -14.05
C PRO A 317 17.52 15.99 -13.21
N PRO A 318 18.13 17.11 -13.64
CA PRO A 318 19.20 17.77 -12.88
C PRO A 318 18.80 18.18 -11.46
N SER A 319 17.54 18.56 -11.26
CA SER A 319 16.96 18.88 -9.94
C SER A 319 17.00 17.70 -8.97
N TRP A 320 16.85 16.48 -9.47
CA TRP A 320 16.92 15.26 -8.67
C TRP A 320 18.31 15.07 -8.06
N HIS A 321 19.38 15.18 -8.88
CA HIS A 321 20.76 15.02 -8.43
C HIS A 321 21.11 16.02 -7.32
N ARG A 322 20.72 17.30 -7.51
CA ARG A 322 20.91 18.35 -6.52
C ARG A 322 20.23 18.01 -5.19
N ARG A 323 18.97 17.57 -5.23
CA ARG A 323 18.24 17.18 -4.01
C ARG A 323 18.89 15.98 -3.33
N LEU A 324 19.28 14.96 -4.09
CA LEU A 324 19.91 13.77 -3.54
C LEU A 324 21.20 14.12 -2.78
N GLN A 325 22.05 14.96 -3.37
CA GLN A 325 23.28 15.44 -2.71
C GLN A 325 22.99 16.21 -1.41
N LEU A 326 22.01 17.13 -1.44
CA LEU A 326 21.60 17.90 -0.26
C LEU A 326 21.04 17.00 0.85
N LEU A 327 20.22 16.00 0.48
CA LEU A 327 19.64 15.06 1.44
C LEU A 327 20.71 14.15 2.06
N HIS A 328 21.68 13.70 1.27
CA HIS A 328 22.81 12.90 1.75
C HIS A 328 23.66 13.71 2.76
N ALA A 329 23.96 14.97 2.44
CA ALA A 329 24.71 15.86 3.33
C ALA A 329 23.97 16.18 4.64
N ALA A 330 22.65 16.36 4.59
CA ALA A 330 21.83 16.70 5.75
C ALA A 330 21.50 15.52 6.67
N ASN A 331 21.70 14.28 6.20
CA ASN A 331 21.40 13.07 6.96
C ASN A 331 22.65 12.18 7.05
N PRO A 332 23.66 12.58 7.85
CA PRO A 332 24.89 11.79 8.00
C PRO A 332 24.60 10.44 8.69
N GLY A 333 25.33 9.40 8.29
CA GLY A 333 25.17 8.05 8.84
C GLY A 333 24.21 7.14 8.07
N ILE A 334 23.77 7.55 6.88
CA ILE A 334 23.02 6.71 5.95
C ILE A 334 24.02 5.80 5.21
N THR A 335 24.10 4.54 5.63
CA THR A 335 25.01 3.54 5.03
C THR A 335 24.32 2.24 4.63
N GLU A 336 23.08 2.02 5.08
CA GLU A 336 22.29 0.85 4.70
C GLU A 336 21.59 1.07 3.34
N THR A 337 21.55 0.02 2.50
CA THR A 337 20.92 0.02 1.17
C THR A 337 19.45 0.47 1.19
N ILE A 338 18.70 0.06 2.21
CA ILE A 338 17.30 0.47 2.41
C ILE A 338 17.19 1.99 2.59
N THR A 339 18.19 2.62 3.22
CA THR A 339 18.17 4.05 3.51
C THR A 339 18.60 4.89 2.29
N GLU A 340 19.40 4.32 1.38
CA GLU A 340 19.72 4.92 0.08
C GLU A 340 18.50 4.93 -0.86
N GLN A 341 17.69 3.87 -0.84
CA GLN A 341 16.43 3.84 -1.60
C GLN A 341 15.46 4.92 -1.09
N GLU A 342 15.40 5.16 0.21
CA GLU A 342 14.55 6.22 0.79
C GLU A 342 15.02 7.62 0.43
N LEU A 343 16.34 7.87 0.38
CA LEU A 343 16.90 9.13 -0.14
C LEU A 343 16.49 9.35 -1.60
N THR A 344 16.61 8.31 -2.42
CA THR A 344 16.20 8.33 -3.82
C THR A 344 14.70 8.63 -3.96
N ASN A 345 13.86 7.95 -3.18
CA ASN A 345 12.41 8.15 -3.16
C ASN A 345 12.05 9.59 -2.76
N ALA A 346 12.70 10.13 -1.72
CA ALA A 346 12.50 11.50 -1.27
C ALA A 346 12.95 12.54 -2.32
N ALA A 347 14.09 12.31 -2.99
CA ALA A 347 14.60 13.18 -4.05
C ALA A 347 13.71 13.17 -5.31
N THR A 348 13.09 12.03 -5.64
CA THR A 348 12.18 11.88 -6.78
C THR A 348 10.79 12.45 -6.52
N TYR A 349 10.36 12.54 -5.26
CA TYR A 349 8.98 12.88 -4.90
C TYR A 349 8.44 14.20 -5.50
N PRO A 350 9.16 15.33 -5.50
CA PRO A 350 8.68 16.57 -6.11
C PRO A 350 8.37 16.41 -7.61
N ASP A 351 9.30 15.82 -8.35
CA ASP A 351 9.17 15.63 -9.79
C ASP A 351 8.08 14.62 -10.11
N ALA A 352 7.94 13.54 -9.32
CA ALA A 352 6.91 12.53 -9.54
C ALA A 352 5.48 13.12 -9.43
N ILE A 353 5.27 14.04 -8.50
CA ILE A 353 3.98 14.73 -8.34
C ILE A 353 3.77 15.80 -9.42
N ASP A 354 4.84 16.46 -9.88
CA ASP A 354 4.76 17.52 -10.89
C ASP A 354 4.66 17.00 -12.32
N LEU A 355 5.29 15.87 -12.67
CA LEU A 355 5.23 15.21 -13.98
C LEU A 355 3.78 14.92 -14.38
N TRP A 356 2.95 14.58 -13.41
CA TRP A 356 1.54 14.28 -13.61
C TRP A 356 0.66 15.51 -13.88
N ARG A 357 1.20 16.73 -13.73
CA ARG A 357 0.52 17.98 -14.14
C ARG A 357 0.61 18.23 -15.64
N SER A 358 1.51 17.54 -16.34
CA SER A 358 1.69 17.75 -17.78
C SER A 358 0.50 17.21 -18.57
N PRO A 359 -0.15 18.02 -19.43
CA PRO A 359 -1.34 17.64 -20.19
C PRO A 359 -1.12 16.43 -21.13
N ASN A 360 0.13 16.10 -21.44
CA ASN A 360 0.49 14.94 -22.25
C ASN A 360 0.32 13.61 -21.50
N HIS A 361 0.52 13.57 -20.18
CA HIS A 361 0.39 12.35 -19.36
C HIS A 361 -1.02 12.14 -18.80
N THR A 362 -1.87 13.17 -18.79
CA THR A 362 -3.30 13.04 -18.45
C THR A 362 -4.03 12.09 -19.41
N ARG A 363 -3.48 11.81 -20.60
CA ARG A 363 -4.00 10.79 -21.53
C ARG A 363 -3.82 9.35 -21.04
N LEU A 364 -2.87 9.06 -20.14
CA LEU A 364 -2.74 7.74 -19.50
C LEU A 364 -3.83 7.48 -18.46
N ILE A 365 -4.56 8.53 -18.03
CA ILE A 365 -5.70 8.45 -17.10
C ILE A 365 -7.02 8.77 -17.82
N LYS A 366 -7.05 8.67 -19.16
CA LYS A 366 -8.31 8.29 -19.84
C LYS A 366 -8.55 6.80 -19.63
N ILE A 367 -8.64 6.43 -18.37
CA ILE A 367 -9.16 5.15 -17.94
C ILE A 367 -10.61 5.48 -17.58
N HIS A 368 -11.50 5.04 -18.47
CA HIS A 368 -12.92 5.37 -18.51
C HIS A 368 -13.68 4.95 -17.26
#